data_AF-A0A5J4WI56-F1
#
_entry.id   AF-A0A5J4WI56-F1
#
_cell.length_a   1.000
_cell.length_b   1.000
_cell.length_c   1.000
_cell.angle_alpha   90.00
_cell.angle_beta   90.00
_cell.angle_gamma   90.00
#
_symmetry.space_group_name_H-M   'P 1'
#
loop_
_entity.id
_entity.type
_entity.pdbx_description
1 polymer ?
#
loop_
_entity_poly.entity_id
_entity_poly.type
_entity_poly.pdbx_seq_one_letter_code
_entity_poly.pdbx_strand_id
1 'polypeptide(L)'
;MSDTQIETDKKHESLLDLFWLLDSNDKSAALQGISKILSRVSQKQKEKESELESDIDESLQKLSKQLRRDEQGKHCIELDYCIMRLIRGLGTPRSEVRHTYSVALCILLAQYRLIISSSFVLLVMYEQLQISHQLKDKERYDMRRGRMLCIMSLWKSGILLQNKQEIATDIIGIRIQIAETSIEICKYSYRINYKGTIILYYQRQQ
;
A
#
# COMPACT_ATOMS: atom_id res chain seq x y z
N MET A 1 33.38 -33.57 30.92
CA MET A 1 32.69 -32.35 31.37
C MET A 1 32.09 -31.73 30.14
N SER A 2 30.77 -31.71 30.10
CA SER A 2 29.92 -31.53 28.93
C SER A 2 29.89 -30.09 28.44
N ASP A 3 30.35 -29.89 27.20
CA ASP A 3 30.10 -28.68 26.43
C ASP A 3 28.61 -28.54 26.18
N THR A 4 28.02 -27.55 26.83
CA THR A 4 26.61 -27.22 26.67
C THR A 4 26.49 -26.38 25.40
N GLN A 5 26.04 -27.02 24.33
CA GLN A 5 25.65 -26.34 23.10
C GLN A 5 24.49 -25.40 23.43
N ILE A 6 24.74 -24.08 23.37
CA ILE A 6 23.69 -23.06 23.35
C ILE A 6 23.13 -23.09 21.94
N GLU A 7 22.16 -23.98 21.73
CA GLU A 7 21.33 -24.02 20.55
C GLU A 7 20.40 -22.80 20.64
N THR A 8 20.82 -21.67 20.04
CA THR A 8 19.94 -20.52 19.87
C THR A 8 18.86 -20.93 18.88
N ASP A 9 17.71 -21.33 19.42
CA ASP A 9 16.47 -21.56 18.71
C ASP A 9 16.13 -20.28 17.92
N LYS A 10 16.53 -20.25 16.64
CA LYS A 10 16.21 -19.17 15.71
C LYS A 10 14.73 -19.29 15.40
N LYS A 11 13.88 -18.79 16.30
CA LYS A 11 12.47 -18.55 16.02
C LYS A 11 12.42 -17.76 14.72
N HIS A 12 11.94 -18.39 13.64
CA HIS A 12 11.71 -17.69 12.38
C HIS A 12 10.71 -16.57 12.66
N GLU A 13 11.22 -15.34 12.79
CA GLU A 13 10.41 -14.15 13.04
C GLU A 13 9.41 -14.05 11.89
N SER A 14 8.13 -14.24 12.20
CA SER A 14 7.09 -14.26 11.18
C SER A 14 6.95 -12.85 10.60
N LEU A 15 6.48 -12.73 9.37
CA LEU A 15 6.24 -11.41 8.77
C LEU A 15 5.31 -10.55 9.63
N LEU A 16 4.34 -11.21 10.30
CA LEU A 16 3.46 -10.60 11.30
C LEU A 16 4.24 -9.99 12.47
N ASP A 17 5.25 -10.69 12.98
CA ASP A 17 6.02 -10.24 14.14
C ASP A 17 6.79 -8.95 13.83
N LEU A 18 7.26 -8.80 12.59
CA LEU A 18 7.98 -7.60 12.14
C LEU A 18 7.10 -6.34 12.16
N PHE A 19 5.78 -6.46 12.00
CA PHE A 19 4.88 -5.31 12.08
C PHE A 19 4.76 -4.75 13.49
N TRP A 20 5.04 -5.53 14.53
CA TRP A 20 5.09 -4.99 15.90
C TRP A 20 6.20 -3.95 16.06
N LEU A 21 7.30 -4.08 15.30
CA LEU A 21 8.37 -3.09 15.31
C LEU A 21 7.93 -1.76 14.67
N LEU A 22 7.06 -1.80 13.66
CA LEU A 22 6.48 -0.60 13.03
C LEU A 22 5.51 0.12 13.96
N ASP A 23 4.87 -0.61 14.87
CA ASP A 23 3.94 -0.09 15.87
C ASP A 23 4.65 0.47 17.12
N SER A 24 5.98 0.40 17.17
CA SER A 24 6.80 0.97 18.24
C SER A 24 6.83 2.51 18.17
N ASN A 25 6.91 3.15 19.34
CA ASN A 25 7.15 4.60 19.43
C ASN A 25 8.65 4.94 19.28
N ASP A 26 9.54 3.95 19.31
CA ASP A 26 10.95 4.14 19.02
C ASP A 26 11.19 4.15 17.50
N LYS A 27 11.70 5.28 17.00
CA LYS A 27 12.04 5.47 15.58
C LYS A 27 13.10 4.48 15.11
N SER A 28 14.05 4.11 15.97
CA SER A 28 15.10 3.15 15.61
C SER A 28 14.50 1.76 15.39
N ALA A 29 13.71 1.27 16.34
CA ALA A 29 12.96 0.01 16.20
C ALA A 29 12.05 0.01 14.97
N ALA A 30 11.33 1.10 14.71
CA ALA A 30 10.49 1.25 13.53
C ALA A 30 11.29 1.16 12.21
N LEU A 31 12.43 1.84 12.11
CA LEU A 31 13.30 1.76 10.93
C LEU A 31 13.90 0.36 10.74
N GLN A 32 14.29 -0.30 11.83
CA GLN A 32 14.74 -1.70 11.78
C GLN A 32 13.62 -2.63 11.28
N GLY A 33 12.38 -2.43 11.77
CA GLY A 33 11.22 -3.17 11.30
C GLY A 33 10.98 -2.99 9.80
N ILE A 34 11.06 -1.76 9.30
CA ILE A 34 10.96 -1.48 7.85
C ILE A 34 12.03 -2.24 7.08
N SER A 35 13.29 -2.14 7.50
CA SER A 35 14.40 -2.83 6.84
C SER A 35 14.19 -4.35 6.81
N LYS A 36 13.78 -4.95 7.94
CA LYS A 36 13.54 -6.39 8.03
C LYS A 36 12.38 -6.85 7.13
N ILE A 37 11.28 -6.09 7.10
CA ILE A 37 10.14 -6.37 6.20
C ILE A 37 10.61 -6.34 4.75
N LEU A 38 11.34 -5.29 4.34
CA LEU A 38 11.84 -5.17 2.97
C LEU A 38 12.77 -6.32 2.59
N SER A 39 13.69 -6.71 3.48
CA SER A 39 14.57 -7.86 3.25
C SER A 39 13.77 -9.17 3.09
N ARG A 40 12.77 -9.41 3.96
CA ARG A 40 11.94 -10.62 3.92
C ARG A 40 11.09 -10.70 2.66
N VAL A 41 10.48 -9.58 2.26
CA VAL A 41 9.69 -9.50 1.02
C VAL A 41 10.58 -9.66 -0.20
N SER A 42 11.77 -9.05 -0.20
CA SER A 42 12.76 -9.20 -1.28
C SER A 42 13.20 -10.64 -1.46
N GLN A 43 13.43 -11.37 -0.37
CA GLN A 43 13.78 -12.78 -0.43
C GLN A 43 12.64 -13.59 -1.08
N LYS A 44 11.40 -13.38 -0.66
CA LYS A 44 10.25 -14.13 -1.19
C LYS A 44 9.90 -13.79 -2.62
N GLN A 45 10.05 -12.53 -2.99
CA GLN A 45 9.85 -12.12 -4.37
C GLN A 45 10.87 -12.80 -5.29
N LYS A 46 12.14 -12.92 -4.86
CA LYS A 46 13.17 -13.66 -5.61
C LYS A 46 12.90 -15.16 -5.69
N GLU A 47 12.45 -15.77 -4.60
CA GLU A 47 12.03 -17.19 -4.59
C GLU A 47 10.91 -17.40 -5.62
N LYS A 48 9.92 -16.49 -5.66
CA LYS A 48 8.82 -16.54 -6.63
C LYS A 48 9.26 -16.37 -8.08
N GLU A 49 10.18 -15.46 -8.33
CA GLU A 49 10.77 -15.22 -9.66
C GLU A 49 11.55 -16.47 -10.14
N SER A 50 12.30 -17.11 -9.26
CA SER A 50 13.03 -18.35 -9.57
C SER A 50 12.09 -19.52 -9.91
N GLU A 51 10.96 -19.66 -9.20
CA GLU A 51 9.94 -20.67 -9.52
C GLU A 51 9.36 -20.45 -10.93
N LEU A 52 9.10 -19.19 -11.28
CA LEU A 52 8.58 -18.81 -12.59
C LEU A 52 9.61 -19.07 -13.70
N GLU A 53 10.90 -18.83 -13.46
CA GLU A 53 11.98 -19.12 -14.42
C GLU A 53 12.15 -20.63 -14.66
N SER A 54 12.02 -21.47 -13.62
CA SER A 54 12.09 -22.93 -13.78
C SER A 54 10.90 -23.51 -14.55
N ASP A 55 9.72 -22.88 -14.49
CA ASP A 55 8.52 -23.31 -15.23
C ASP A 55 8.55 -22.94 -16.73
N ILE A 56 9.42 -21.99 -17.13
CA ILE A 56 9.51 -21.48 -18.52
C ILE A 56 10.23 -22.48 -19.44
N ASP A 57 11.14 -23.31 -18.92
CA ASP A 57 11.87 -24.32 -19.72
C ASP A 57 10.96 -25.45 -20.24
N GLU A 58 9.75 -25.61 -19.67
CA GLU A 58 8.79 -26.65 -20.06
C GLU A 58 7.61 -26.14 -20.90
N SER A 59 7.46 -24.81 -21.14
CA SER A 59 6.15 -24.23 -21.55
C SER A 59 6.16 -23.14 -22.64
N LEU A 60 7.11 -23.15 -23.58
CA LEU A 60 7.06 -22.28 -24.77
C LEU A 60 5.77 -22.40 -25.63
N GLN A 61 4.90 -23.39 -25.41
CA GLN A 61 3.64 -23.59 -26.13
C GLN A 61 2.37 -23.02 -25.46
N LYS A 62 2.42 -22.51 -24.21
CA LYS A 62 1.23 -21.94 -23.50
C LYS A 62 1.13 -20.40 -23.56
N LEU A 63 2.00 -19.77 -24.34
CA LEU A 63 2.23 -18.32 -24.40
C LEU A 63 1.02 -17.46 -24.83
N SER A 64 -0.05 -18.04 -25.38
CA SER A 64 -1.20 -17.26 -25.90
C SER A 64 -2.49 -17.34 -25.06
N LYS A 65 -2.58 -18.20 -24.03
CA LYS A 65 -3.81 -18.40 -23.23
C LYS A 65 -3.76 -17.78 -21.81
N GLN A 66 -2.60 -17.37 -21.31
CA GLN A 66 -2.39 -16.88 -19.93
C GLN A 66 -2.49 -15.37 -19.72
N LEU A 67 -2.60 -14.58 -20.80
CA LEU A 67 -2.83 -13.11 -20.83
C LEU A 67 -4.20 -12.67 -20.24
N ARG A 68 -4.80 -13.48 -19.38
CA ARG A 68 -6.07 -13.24 -18.68
C ARG A 68 -5.94 -13.37 -17.15
N ARG A 69 -4.71 -13.54 -16.61
CA ARG A 69 -4.38 -13.62 -15.15
C ARG A 69 -3.30 -12.58 -14.76
N ASP A 70 -3.36 -11.39 -15.34
CA ASP A 70 -2.18 -10.53 -15.55
C ASP A 70 -1.62 -9.79 -14.32
N GLU A 71 -2.18 -9.98 -13.12
CA GLU A 71 -1.62 -9.41 -11.87
C GLU A 71 -1.32 -10.45 -10.77
N GLN A 72 -2.13 -11.51 -10.60
CA GLN A 72 -1.95 -12.49 -9.51
C GLN A 72 -0.71 -13.40 -9.63
N GLY A 73 0.05 -13.31 -10.72
CA GLY A 73 1.23 -14.15 -10.95
C GLY A 73 2.58 -13.46 -10.75
N LYS A 74 2.61 -12.13 -10.60
CA LYS A 74 3.85 -11.34 -10.74
C LYS A 74 4.54 -11.04 -9.41
N HIS A 75 3.80 -11.00 -8.30
CA HIS A 75 4.35 -10.73 -6.97
C HIS A 75 3.98 -11.81 -5.96
N CYS A 76 4.83 -12.00 -4.94
CA CYS A 76 4.65 -13.02 -3.91
C CYS A 76 3.56 -12.64 -2.89
N ILE A 77 2.99 -13.66 -2.22
CA ILE A 77 1.92 -13.48 -1.22
C ILE A 77 2.36 -12.57 -0.08
N GLU A 78 3.63 -12.63 0.33
CA GLU A 78 4.16 -11.72 1.35
C GLU A 78 4.18 -10.25 0.91
N LEU A 79 4.35 -9.95 -0.37
CA LEU A 79 4.28 -8.59 -0.89
C LEU A 79 2.84 -8.06 -0.80
N ASP A 80 1.85 -8.87 -1.21
CA ASP A 80 0.42 -8.52 -1.06
C ASP A 80 0.04 -8.26 0.38
N TYR A 81 0.44 -9.18 1.26
CA TYR A 81 0.19 -9.07 2.68
C TYR A 81 0.80 -7.78 3.26
N CYS A 82 2.03 -7.45 2.85
CA CYS A 82 2.69 -6.23 3.29
C CYS A 82 1.93 -4.99 2.83
N ILE A 83 1.55 -4.91 1.56
CA ILE A 83 0.80 -3.77 1.02
C ILE A 83 -0.52 -3.59 1.78
N MET A 84 -1.29 -4.67 1.93
CA MET A 84 -2.56 -4.66 2.66
C MET A 84 -2.38 -4.17 4.09
N ARG A 85 -1.41 -4.72 4.82
CA ARG A 85 -1.19 -4.38 6.22
C ARG A 85 -0.61 -2.98 6.40
N LEU A 86 0.25 -2.54 5.48
CA LEU A 86 0.80 -1.20 5.48
C LEU A 86 -0.31 -0.16 5.26
N ILE A 87 -1.18 -0.38 4.27
CA ILE A 87 -2.33 0.48 3.98
C ILE A 87 -3.28 0.52 5.16
N ARG A 88 -3.61 -0.62 5.78
CA ARG A 88 -4.46 -0.67 6.97
C ARG A 88 -3.88 0.16 8.12
N GLY A 89 -2.56 0.09 8.33
CA GLY A 89 -1.90 0.87 9.37
C GLY A 89 -1.92 2.37 9.13
N LEU A 90 -2.14 2.85 7.90
CA LEU A 90 -2.34 4.29 7.64
C LEU A 90 -3.59 4.84 8.31
N GLY A 91 -4.56 3.99 8.65
CA GLY A 91 -5.77 4.37 9.38
C GLY A 91 -5.58 4.47 10.91
N THR A 92 -4.39 4.20 11.45
CA THR A 92 -4.15 4.24 12.90
C THR A 92 -4.28 5.66 13.45
N PRO A 93 -4.85 5.87 14.66
CA PRO A 93 -4.93 7.20 15.29
C PRO A 93 -3.55 7.73 15.72
N ARG A 94 -2.54 6.87 15.87
CA ARG A 94 -1.19 7.22 16.31
C ARG A 94 -0.39 7.87 15.18
N SER A 95 -0.17 9.18 15.25
CA SER A 95 0.47 9.96 14.17
C SER A 95 1.87 9.46 13.79
N GLU A 96 2.68 9.09 14.78
CA GLU A 96 4.05 8.62 14.56
C GLU A 96 4.07 7.28 13.83
N VAL A 97 3.29 6.32 14.32
CA VAL A 97 3.12 5.00 13.70
C VAL A 97 2.58 5.15 12.27
N ARG A 98 1.54 5.96 12.09
CA ARG A 98 0.98 6.25 10.75
C ARG A 98 2.04 6.76 9.77
N HIS A 99 2.96 7.61 10.23
CA HIS A 99 4.07 8.08 9.40
C HIS A 99 5.03 6.95 9.03
N THR A 100 5.42 6.12 9.99
CA THR A 100 6.24 4.92 9.76
C THR A 100 5.64 4.01 8.69
N TYR A 101 4.34 3.73 8.79
CA TYR A 101 3.61 2.92 7.81
C TYR A 101 3.59 3.58 6.42
N SER A 102 3.41 4.90 6.32
CA SER A 102 3.47 5.63 5.04
C SER A 102 4.86 5.59 4.40
N VAL A 103 5.91 5.76 5.20
CA VAL A 103 7.30 5.67 4.72
C VAL A 103 7.59 4.26 4.20
N ALA A 104 7.23 3.23 4.98
CA ALA A 104 7.39 1.84 4.59
C ALA A 104 6.65 1.51 3.29
N LEU A 105 5.39 1.95 3.15
CA LEU A 105 4.61 1.77 1.93
C LEU A 105 5.27 2.46 0.74
N CYS A 106 5.71 3.71 0.89
CA CYS A 106 6.37 4.45 -0.17
C CYS A 106 7.64 3.75 -0.67
N ILE A 107 8.47 3.23 0.24
CA ILE A 107 9.70 2.51 -0.11
C ILE A 107 9.37 1.21 -0.82
N LEU A 108 8.44 0.42 -0.29
CA LEU A 108 8.00 -0.84 -0.87
C LEU A 108 7.48 -0.65 -2.30
N LEU A 109 6.59 0.34 -2.48
CA LEU A 109 6.04 0.67 -3.80
C LEU A 109 7.13 1.15 -4.76
N ALA A 110 8.11 1.94 -4.30
CA ALA A 110 9.20 2.42 -5.14
C ALA A 110 10.10 1.27 -5.61
N GLN A 111 10.31 0.27 -4.76
CA GLN A 111 11.13 -0.91 -5.05
C GLN A 111 10.45 -1.83 -6.08
N TYR A 112 9.15 -2.06 -5.94
CA TYR A 112 8.38 -2.98 -6.78
C TYR A 112 7.49 -2.29 -7.81
N ARG A 113 7.82 -1.04 -8.12
CA ARG A 113 7.00 -0.16 -8.96
C ARG A 113 6.67 -0.75 -10.34
N LEU A 114 7.53 -1.61 -10.89
CA LEU A 114 7.35 -2.24 -12.21
C LEU A 114 6.39 -3.45 -12.19
N ILE A 115 6.12 -3.98 -11.01
CA ILE A 115 5.40 -5.24 -10.80
C ILE A 115 4.01 -4.97 -10.20
N ILE A 116 3.91 -3.96 -9.34
CA ILE A 116 2.68 -3.53 -8.69
C ILE A 116 2.00 -2.49 -9.58
N SER A 117 0.68 -2.61 -9.78
CA SER A 117 -0.13 -1.56 -10.39
C SER A 117 -0.67 -0.58 -9.35
N SER A 118 -0.81 0.68 -9.74
CA SER A 118 -1.50 1.70 -8.96
C SER A 118 -2.96 1.32 -8.70
N SER A 119 -3.63 0.73 -9.70
CA SER A 119 -5.00 0.20 -9.60
C SER A 119 -5.17 -0.78 -8.44
N PHE A 120 -4.25 -1.74 -8.29
CA PHE A 120 -4.26 -2.68 -7.17
C PHE A 120 -4.16 -1.98 -5.81
N VAL A 121 -3.21 -1.07 -5.66
CA VAL A 121 -3.00 -0.33 -4.40
C VAL A 121 -4.22 0.53 -4.05
N LEU A 122 -4.85 1.17 -5.05
CA LEU A 122 -6.07 1.93 -4.86
C LEU A 122 -7.24 1.04 -4.42
N LEU A 123 -7.39 -0.15 -5.02
CA LEU A 123 -8.40 -1.13 -4.61
C LEU A 123 -8.20 -1.54 -3.15
N VAL A 124 -6.99 -1.94 -2.77
CA VAL A 124 -6.66 -2.33 -1.39
C VAL A 124 -6.89 -1.16 -0.42
N MET A 125 -6.60 0.08 -0.83
CA MET A 125 -6.92 1.28 -0.06
C MET A 125 -8.41 1.41 0.22
N TYR A 126 -9.26 1.21 -0.79
CA TYR A 126 -10.72 1.28 -0.60
C TYR A 126 -11.23 0.18 0.33
N GLU A 127 -10.65 -1.01 0.27
CA GLU A 127 -11.03 -2.14 1.14
C GLU A 127 -10.56 -1.97 2.58
N GLN A 128 -9.32 -1.53 2.80
CA GLN A 128 -8.73 -1.45 4.13
C GLN A 128 -9.07 -0.15 4.87
N LEU A 129 -9.37 0.93 4.14
CA LEU A 129 -9.68 2.26 4.69
C LEU A 129 -11.10 2.68 4.32
N GLN A 130 -12.07 1.79 4.55
CA GLN A 130 -13.47 2.07 4.33
C GLN A 130 -13.98 3.18 5.25
N ILE A 131 -14.64 4.17 4.66
CA ILE A 131 -15.30 5.24 5.40
C ILE A 131 -16.80 4.90 5.38
N SER A 132 -17.34 4.48 6.52
CA SER A 132 -18.78 4.23 6.68
C SER A 132 -19.41 5.25 7.62
N HIS A 133 -20.73 5.41 7.51
CA HIS A 133 -21.50 6.27 8.42
C HIS A 133 -21.49 5.78 9.88
N GLN A 134 -21.14 4.51 10.11
CA GLN A 134 -21.08 3.90 11.44
C GLN A 134 -19.82 4.31 12.22
N LEU A 135 -18.77 4.77 11.54
CA LEU A 135 -17.54 5.25 12.19
C LEU A 135 -17.78 6.58 12.91
N LYS A 136 -17.12 6.81 14.05
CA LYS A 136 -17.14 8.11 14.72
C LYS A 136 -16.40 9.17 13.90
N ASP A 137 -16.67 10.45 14.13
CA ASP A 137 -16.02 11.56 13.40
C ASP A 137 -14.49 11.47 13.39
N LYS A 138 -13.90 11.14 14.54
CA LYS A 138 -12.45 10.98 14.67
C LYS A 138 -11.92 9.80 13.85
N GLU A 139 -12.63 8.68 13.83
CA GLU A 139 -12.26 7.49 13.07
C GLU A 139 -12.39 7.75 11.56
N ARG A 140 -13.49 8.40 11.13
CA ARG A 140 -13.64 8.86 9.75
C ARG A 140 -12.49 9.76 9.33
N TYR A 141 -12.10 10.68 10.20
CA TYR A 141 -10.99 11.59 9.95
C TYR A 141 -9.64 10.84 9.84
N ASP A 142 -9.39 9.86 10.71
CA ASP A 142 -8.19 9.02 10.63
C ASP A 142 -8.17 8.17 9.35
N MET A 143 -9.30 7.60 8.91
CA MET A 143 -9.41 6.88 7.63
C MET A 143 -9.12 7.78 6.43
N ARG A 144 -9.65 9.01 6.41
CA ARG A 144 -9.38 9.99 5.35
C ARG A 144 -7.90 10.38 5.28
N ARG A 145 -7.27 10.62 6.44
CA ARG A 145 -5.82 10.85 6.52
C ARG A 145 -5.05 9.65 5.98
N GLY A 146 -5.49 8.44 6.30
CA GLY A 146 -4.89 7.22 5.76
C GLY A 146 -4.96 7.16 4.23
N ARG A 147 -6.13 7.47 3.64
CA ARG A 147 -6.30 7.51 2.17
C ARG A 147 -5.39 8.57 1.53
N MET A 148 -5.31 9.77 2.11
CA MET A 148 -4.40 10.81 1.64
C MET A 148 -2.94 10.35 1.67
N LEU A 149 -2.50 9.71 2.74
CA LEU A 149 -1.13 9.19 2.85
C LEU A 149 -0.85 8.07 1.85
N CYS A 150 -1.83 7.21 1.56
CA CYS A 150 -1.72 6.17 0.53
C CYS A 150 -1.49 6.80 -0.84
N ILE A 151 -2.30 7.81 -1.21
CA ILE A 151 -2.17 8.58 -2.45
C ILE A 151 -0.80 9.29 -2.53
N MET A 152 -0.37 9.90 -1.43
CA MET A 152 0.96 10.53 -1.38
C MET A 152 2.09 9.50 -1.56
N SER A 153 1.92 8.28 -1.03
CA SER A 153 2.88 7.18 -1.18
C SER A 153 2.93 6.67 -2.61
N LEU A 154 1.78 6.56 -3.30
CA LEU A 154 1.70 6.27 -4.74
C LEU A 154 2.43 7.33 -5.57
N TRP A 155 2.20 8.61 -5.28
CA TRP A 155 2.87 9.67 -6.03
C TRP A 155 4.39 9.67 -5.79
N LYS A 156 4.82 9.62 -4.52
CA LYS A 156 6.24 9.68 -4.16
C LYS A 156 7.04 8.44 -4.59
N SER A 157 6.40 7.28 -4.70
CA SER A 157 7.05 6.07 -5.21
C SER A 157 7.29 6.10 -6.73
N GLY A 158 6.59 6.99 -7.44
CA GLY A 158 6.66 7.10 -8.90
C GLY A 158 5.90 5.99 -9.64
N ILE A 159 5.12 5.15 -8.94
CA ILE A 159 4.32 4.09 -9.57
C ILE A 159 3.26 4.67 -10.53
N LEU A 160 2.75 5.86 -10.22
CA LEU A 160 1.81 6.58 -11.08
C LEU A 160 2.43 7.04 -12.39
N LEU A 161 3.75 7.05 -12.56
CA LEU A 161 4.40 7.58 -13.77
C LEU A 161 4.65 6.51 -14.84
N GLN A 162 4.25 5.26 -14.60
CA GLN A 162 4.68 4.13 -15.41
C GLN A 162 3.83 3.84 -16.64
N ASN A 163 2.53 4.11 -16.58
CA ASN A 163 1.60 3.76 -17.64
C ASN A 163 0.74 4.94 -18.03
N LYS A 164 0.96 5.49 -19.25
CA LYS A 164 0.26 6.68 -19.75
C LYS A 164 -1.28 6.55 -19.77
N GLN A 165 -1.81 5.33 -19.88
CA GLN A 165 -3.25 5.10 -19.88
C GLN A 165 -3.83 5.01 -18.47
N GLU A 166 -3.16 4.33 -17.53
CA GLU A 166 -3.55 4.30 -16.11
C GLU A 166 -3.38 5.66 -15.42
N ILE A 167 -2.38 6.45 -15.85
CA ILE A 167 -2.14 7.82 -15.37
C ILE A 167 -3.43 8.65 -15.38
N ALA A 168 -4.22 8.59 -16.45
CA ALA A 168 -5.42 9.42 -16.57
C ALA A 168 -6.51 9.00 -15.57
N THR A 169 -6.75 7.70 -15.42
CA THR A 169 -7.75 7.17 -14.47
C THR A 169 -7.31 7.37 -13.03
N ASP A 170 -6.04 7.16 -12.73
CA ASP A 170 -5.48 7.30 -11.39
C ASP A 170 -5.45 8.76 -10.96
N ILE A 171 -5.03 9.67 -11.84
CA ILE A 171 -5.05 11.11 -11.56
C ILE A 171 -6.48 11.58 -11.32
N ILE A 172 -7.46 11.10 -12.10
CA ILE A 172 -8.87 11.44 -11.88
C ILE A 172 -9.34 10.91 -10.52
N GLY A 173 -9.07 9.65 -10.19
CA GLY A 173 -9.44 9.05 -8.91
C GLY A 173 -8.81 9.79 -7.72
N ILE A 174 -7.52 10.12 -7.82
CA ILE A 174 -6.79 10.91 -6.83
C ILE A 174 -7.40 12.31 -6.66
N ARG A 175 -7.71 13.00 -7.76
CA ARG A 175 -8.32 14.34 -7.72
C ARG A 175 -9.71 14.31 -7.09
N ILE A 176 -10.52 13.30 -7.40
CA ILE A 176 -11.82 13.08 -6.76
C ILE A 176 -11.63 12.91 -5.25
N GLN A 177 -10.71 12.04 -4.82
CA GLN A 177 -10.50 11.78 -3.39
C GLN A 177 -9.98 13.01 -2.64
N ILE A 178 -9.07 13.79 -3.24
CA ILE A 178 -8.60 15.07 -2.67
C ILE A 178 -9.77 16.05 -2.54
N ALA A 179 -10.64 16.14 -3.55
CA ALA A 179 -11.80 17.01 -3.53
C ALA A 179 -12.80 16.59 -2.44
N GLU A 180 -13.18 15.31 -2.37
CA GLU A 180 -14.07 14.77 -1.35
C GLU A 180 -13.55 15.06 0.06
N THR A 181 -12.25 14.85 0.29
CA THR A 181 -11.65 15.10 1.59
C THR A 181 -11.60 16.60 1.92
N SER A 182 -11.29 17.45 0.94
CA SER A 182 -11.28 18.92 1.12
C SER A 182 -12.67 19.46 1.40
N ILE A 183 -13.69 18.87 0.79
CA ILE A 183 -15.10 19.24 0.94
C ILE A 183 -15.63 18.92 2.33
N GLU A 184 -15.34 17.72 2.85
CA GLU A 184 -15.79 17.34 4.19
C GLU A 184 -15.05 18.12 5.29
N ILE A 185 -13.80 18.53 5.04
CA ILE A 185 -13.05 19.41 5.96
C ILE A 185 -13.61 20.84 5.94
N CYS A 186 -14.03 21.33 4.77
CA CYS A 186 -14.37 22.75 4.58
C CYS A 186 -15.88 23.05 4.44
N LYS A 187 -16.77 22.03 4.44
CA LYS A 187 -18.23 22.12 4.18
C LYS A 187 -18.59 22.74 2.81
N TYR A 188 -17.89 22.39 1.73
CA TYR A 188 -18.20 22.86 0.37
C TYR A 188 -19.00 21.81 -0.42
N SER A 189 -19.86 22.18 -1.36
CA SER A 189 -20.44 21.24 -2.36
C SER A 189 -19.61 21.24 -3.65
N TYR A 190 -19.71 20.23 -4.52
CA TYR A 190 -18.99 20.24 -5.80
C TYR A 190 -19.73 19.62 -6.97
N ARG A 191 -19.29 19.98 -8.19
CA ARG A 191 -19.60 19.28 -9.44
C ARG A 191 -18.32 19.01 -10.22
N ILE A 192 -18.26 17.84 -10.85
CA ILE A 192 -17.21 17.48 -11.81
C ILE A 192 -17.80 17.64 -13.21
N ASN A 193 -17.12 18.38 -14.07
CA ASN A 193 -17.52 18.45 -15.48
C ASN A 193 -16.94 17.28 -16.29
N TYR A 194 -17.39 17.13 -17.53
CA TYR A 194 -16.92 16.10 -18.48
C TYR A 194 -15.43 16.18 -18.83
N LYS A 195 -14.72 17.25 -18.42
CA LYS A 195 -13.26 17.41 -18.55
C LYS A 195 -12.51 17.12 -17.24
N GLY A 196 -13.17 16.56 -16.23
CA GLY A 196 -12.55 16.26 -14.93
C GLY A 196 -12.19 17.50 -14.11
N THR A 197 -12.80 18.66 -14.39
CA THR A 197 -12.60 19.87 -13.61
C THR A 197 -13.56 19.87 -12.42
N ILE A 198 -13.01 19.98 -11.21
CA ILE A 198 -13.76 20.08 -9.96
C ILE A 198 -14.12 21.55 -9.72
N ILE A 199 -15.41 21.83 -9.60
CA ILE A 199 -15.95 23.14 -9.26
C ILE A 199 -16.46 23.07 -7.82
N LEU A 200 -15.89 23.89 -6.92
CA LEU A 200 -16.26 23.95 -5.51
C LEU A 200 -17.28 25.09 -5.27
N TYR A 201 -18.32 24.81 -4.48
CA TYR A 201 -19.37 25.74 -4.07
C TYR A 201 -19.34 25.90 -2.55
N TYR A 202 -19.30 27.13 -2.05
CA TYR A 202 -19.35 27.39 -0.62
C TYR A 202 -20.79 27.33 -0.10
N GLN A 203 -21.08 26.48 0.90
CA GLN A 203 -22.35 26.53 1.61
C GLN A 203 -22.26 27.51 2.78
N ARG A 204 -22.84 28.71 2.62
CA ARG A 204 -23.10 29.63 3.73
C ARG A 204 -24.21 29.02 4.59
N GLN A 205 -23.92 28.69 5.86
CA GLN A 205 -24.98 28.27 6.79
C GLN A 205 -25.90 29.46 7.08
N GLN A 206 -27.21 29.25 6.92
CA GLN A 206 -28.26 30.08 7.52
C GLN A 206 -28.47 29.65 8.97
#